data_AF-A0A314UG76-F1
#
_entry.id   AF-A0A314UG76-F1
#
_cell.length_a   1.000
_cell.length_b   1.000
_cell.length_c   1.000
_cell.angle_alpha   90.00
_cell.angle_beta   90.00
_cell.angle_gamma   90.00
#
_symmetry.space_group_name_H-M   'P 1'
#
loop_
_entity.id
_entity.type
_entity.pdbx_description
1 polymer ?
#
loop_
_entity_poly.entity_id
_entity_poly.type
_entity_poly.pdbx_seq_one_letter_code
_entity_poly.pdbx_strand_id
1 'polypeptide(L)'
;MSLNISYSDLKPHITELAEFIAQELEVNTSQVHMLKFAANGNDSLIGWAVFPADSTDSISNTTAAVIVARLAEDRLQFPVMFGSYELLGWRVEPKEKRSWRQRSYVVALSILGILVIALSVVGLWFLWRHRQRTVNPYKPVNAAVPEQELQPL
;
A
#
# COMPACT_ATOMS: atom_id res chain seq x y z
N MET A 1 -24.18 0.24 15.33
CA MET A 1 -25.02 -0.28 16.42
C MET A 1 -25.78 0.87 17.05
N SER A 2 -26.96 0.59 17.62
CA SER A 2 -27.70 1.48 18.49
C SER A 2 -27.49 1.07 19.93
N LEU A 3 -27.33 2.03 20.85
CA LEU A 3 -27.20 1.79 22.28
C LEU A 3 -28.25 2.61 23.01
N ASN A 4 -28.95 1.98 23.95
CA ASN A 4 -29.95 2.61 24.81
C ASN A 4 -29.29 3.37 25.96
N ILE A 5 -28.50 4.38 25.58
CA ILE A 5 -27.81 5.31 26.46
C ILE A 5 -27.70 6.65 25.74
N SER A 6 -27.87 7.73 26.49
CA SER A 6 -27.84 9.06 25.92
C SER A 6 -26.44 9.39 25.37
N TYR A 7 -26.40 10.21 24.33
CA TYR A 7 -25.14 10.65 23.73
C TYR A 7 -24.18 11.28 24.76
N SER A 8 -24.70 12.07 25.69
CA SER A 8 -23.91 12.76 26.71
C SER A 8 -23.27 11.81 27.71
N ASP A 9 -23.99 10.73 28.06
CA ASP A 9 -23.53 9.73 29.03
C ASP A 9 -22.59 8.71 28.38
N LEU A 10 -22.79 8.40 27.09
CA LEU A 10 -21.91 7.50 26.35
C LEU A 10 -20.57 8.15 26.01
N LYS A 11 -20.57 9.45 25.67
CA LYS A 11 -19.37 10.18 25.23
C LYS A 11 -18.13 9.97 26.12
N PRO A 12 -18.18 10.05 27.46
CA PRO A 12 -17.02 9.81 28.31
C PRO A 12 -16.54 8.34 28.33
N HIS A 13 -17.38 7.38 27.93
CA HIS A 13 -17.11 5.94 28.04
C HIS A 13 -16.87 5.27 26.68
N ILE A 14 -16.69 6.05 25.60
CA ILE A 14 -16.42 5.51 24.25
C ILE A 14 -15.14 4.69 24.21
N THR A 15 -14.10 5.11 24.94
CA THR A 15 -12.83 4.38 25.00
C THR A 15 -12.98 3.03 25.69
N GLU A 16 -13.73 2.99 26.79
CA GLU A 16 -14.06 1.76 27.50
C GLU A 16 -14.90 0.84 26.62
N LEU A 17 -15.88 1.38 25.91
CA LEU A 17 -16.68 0.62 24.95
C LEU A 17 -15.80 0.01 23.84
N ALA A 18 -14.81 0.75 23.32
CA ALA A 18 -13.87 0.23 22.34
C ALA A 18 -13.03 -0.93 22.89
N GLU A 19 -12.63 -0.88 24.17
CA GLU A 19 -11.93 -1.96 24.86
C GLU A 19 -12.81 -3.21 24.99
N PHE A 20 -14.08 -3.06 25.38
CA PHE A 20 -15.01 -4.20 25.44
C PHE A 20 -15.25 -4.83 24.07
N ILE A 21 -15.43 -4.02 23.03
CA ILE A 21 -15.55 -4.52 21.66
C ILE A 21 -14.30 -5.29 21.26
N ALA A 22 -13.12 -4.76 21.56
CA ALA A 22 -11.85 -5.41 21.23
C ALA A 22 -11.71 -6.76 21.94
N GLN A 23 -12.09 -6.83 23.22
CA GLN A 23 -12.07 -8.05 24.00
C GLN A 23 -13.04 -9.11 23.46
N GLU A 24 -14.29 -8.71 23.16
CA GLU A 24 -15.32 -9.61 22.62
C GLU A 24 -14.97 -10.15 21.22
N LEU A 25 -14.26 -9.35 20.43
CA LEU A 25 -13.81 -9.70 19.08
C LEU A 25 -12.42 -10.36 19.04
N GLU A 26 -11.78 -10.57 20.20
CA GLU A 26 -10.45 -11.16 20.33
C GLU A 26 -9.38 -10.41 19.49
N VAL A 27 -9.46 -9.07 19.47
CA VAL A 27 -8.54 -8.18 18.76
C VAL A 27 -7.94 -7.14 19.72
N ASN A 28 -6.89 -6.43 19.29
CA ASN A 28 -6.34 -5.34 20.10
C ASN A 28 -7.24 -4.11 20.08
N THR A 29 -7.29 -3.36 21.17
CA THR A 29 -8.03 -2.09 21.24
C THR A 29 -7.60 -1.09 20.18
N SER A 30 -6.30 -1.09 19.83
CA SER A 30 -5.76 -0.24 18.75
C SER A 30 -6.31 -0.55 17.36
N GLN A 31 -6.97 -1.69 17.19
CA GLN A 31 -7.61 -2.09 15.92
C GLN A 31 -9.06 -1.63 15.83
N VAL A 32 -9.69 -1.23 16.95
CA VAL A 32 -11.10 -0.85 17.00
C VAL A 32 -11.21 0.66 16.98
N HIS A 33 -11.78 1.20 15.90
CA HIS A 33 -11.91 2.64 15.70
C HIS A 33 -13.37 3.04 15.54
N MET A 34 -13.72 4.16 16.16
CA MET A 34 -15.02 4.78 15.97
C MET A 34 -15.05 5.51 14.62
N LEU A 35 -16.05 5.21 13.79
CA LEU A 35 -16.29 5.84 12.49
C LEU A 35 -17.27 7.02 12.59
N LYS A 36 -18.39 6.80 13.27
CA LYS A 36 -19.49 7.77 13.37
C LYS A 36 -20.09 7.70 14.76
N PHE A 37 -20.46 8.85 15.29
CA PHE A 37 -21.16 8.95 16.55
C PHE A 37 -22.23 10.03 16.44
N ALA A 38 -23.48 9.65 16.66
CA ALA A 38 -24.64 10.52 16.53
C ALA A 38 -25.65 10.23 17.63
N ALA A 39 -26.38 11.27 18.05
CA ALA A 39 -27.54 11.10 18.93
C ALA A 39 -28.75 10.66 18.09
N ASN A 40 -29.57 9.77 18.62
CA ASN A 40 -30.82 9.31 18.03
C ASN A 40 -31.94 9.34 19.07
N GLY A 41 -32.50 10.53 19.32
CA GLY A 41 -33.45 10.72 20.40
C GLY A 41 -32.80 10.46 21.75
N ASN A 42 -33.27 9.44 22.47
CA ASN A 42 -32.71 9.01 23.75
C ASN A 42 -31.56 8.00 23.60
N ASP A 43 -31.38 7.46 22.40
CA ASP A 43 -30.38 6.45 22.10
C ASP A 43 -29.15 7.11 21.44
N SER A 44 -28.08 6.34 21.37
CA SER A 44 -26.87 6.72 20.67
C SER A 44 -26.57 5.76 19.52
N LEU A 45 -26.29 6.33 18.36
CA LEU A 45 -25.86 5.60 17.17
C LEU A 45 -24.35 5.70 17.04
N ILE A 46 -23.70 4.55 17.02
CA ILE A 46 -22.25 4.47 16.89
C ILE A 46 -21.85 3.46 15.80
N GLY A 47 -20.97 3.91 14.92
CA GLY A 47 -20.33 3.11 13.88
C GLY A 47 -18.91 2.78 14.29
N TRP A 48 -18.53 1.52 14.12
CA TRP A 48 -17.20 1.00 14.46
C TRP A 48 -16.54 0.37 13.24
N ALA A 49 -15.22 0.45 13.17
CA ALA A 49 -14.38 -0.24 12.22
C ALA A 49 -13.33 -1.07 12.97
N VAL A 50 -13.07 -2.27 12.47
CA VAL A 50 -11.97 -3.11 12.93
C VAL A 50 -10.93 -3.17 11.83
N PHE A 51 -9.74 -2.64 12.08
CA PHE A 51 -8.62 -2.68 11.15
C PHE A 51 -7.67 -3.84 11.46
N PRO A 52 -6.85 -4.28 10.49
CA PRO A 52 -5.71 -5.14 10.77
C PRO A 52 -4.79 -4.52 11.83
N ALA A 53 -4.05 -5.36 12.55
CA ALA A 53 -3.00 -4.87 13.44
C ALA A 53 -1.97 -4.07 12.64
N ASP A 54 -1.36 -3.04 13.24
CA ASP A 54 -0.41 -2.14 12.55
C ASP A 54 0.77 -2.87 11.89
N SER A 55 1.11 -4.06 12.40
CA SER A 55 2.16 -4.93 11.87
C SER A 55 1.73 -5.76 10.65
N THR A 56 0.45 -5.76 10.29
CA THR A 56 -0.13 -6.68 9.29
C THR A 56 -1.00 -5.93 8.29
N ASP A 57 -0.93 -6.35 7.03
CA ASP A 57 -1.76 -5.75 5.99
C ASP A 57 -3.21 -6.27 5.96
N SER A 58 -3.51 -7.35 6.70
CA SER A 58 -4.79 -8.07 6.67
C SER A 58 -5.07 -8.75 8.00
N ILE A 59 -6.35 -8.88 8.36
CA ILE A 59 -6.81 -9.72 9.46
C ILE A 59 -6.67 -11.21 9.05
N SER A 60 -6.22 -12.05 9.97
CA SER A 60 -6.07 -13.49 9.73
C SER A 60 -7.43 -14.16 9.48
N ASN A 61 -7.45 -15.25 8.71
CA ASN A 61 -8.71 -15.97 8.41
C ASN A 61 -9.37 -16.51 9.69
N THR A 62 -8.58 -16.97 10.66
CA THR A 62 -9.09 -17.46 11.95
C THR A 62 -9.74 -16.34 12.74
N THR A 63 -9.10 -15.18 12.87
CA THR A 63 -9.67 -14.01 13.57
C THR A 63 -10.89 -13.46 12.85
N ALA A 64 -10.86 -13.40 11.52
CA ALA A 64 -12.01 -12.97 10.72
C ALA A 64 -13.22 -13.89 10.93
N ALA A 65 -13.01 -15.20 11.00
CA ALA A 65 -14.08 -16.16 11.29
C ALA A 65 -14.67 -15.96 12.70
N VAL A 66 -13.84 -15.70 13.71
CA VAL A 66 -14.30 -15.38 15.08
C VAL A 66 -15.14 -14.11 15.08
N ILE A 67 -14.65 -13.03 14.46
CA ILE A 67 -15.39 -11.75 14.37
C ILE A 67 -16.76 -11.95 13.71
N VAL A 68 -16.80 -12.64 12.56
CA VAL A 68 -18.05 -12.89 11.84
C VAL A 68 -19.01 -13.75 12.68
N ALA A 69 -18.53 -14.78 13.36
CA ALA A 69 -19.35 -15.60 14.23
C ALA A 69 -19.97 -14.78 15.37
N ARG A 70 -19.18 -13.94 16.04
CA ARG A 70 -19.64 -13.07 17.14
C ARG A 70 -20.70 -12.06 16.69
N LEU A 71 -20.50 -11.45 15.52
CA LEU A 71 -21.42 -10.46 14.95
C LEU A 71 -22.69 -11.10 14.38
N ALA A 72 -22.60 -12.27 13.76
CA ALA A 72 -23.76 -12.95 13.16
C ALA A 72 -24.68 -13.58 14.21
N GLU A 73 -24.13 -14.01 15.34
CA GLU A 73 -24.90 -14.61 16.43
C GLU A 73 -25.41 -13.58 17.45
N ASP A 74 -25.15 -12.27 17.23
CA ASP A 74 -25.51 -11.15 18.11
C ASP A 74 -25.02 -11.36 19.57
N ARG A 75 -23.78 -11.86 19.70
CA ARG A 75 -23.21 -12.36 20.96
C ARG A 75 -22.26 -11.40 21.66
N LEU A 76 -22.21 -10.13 21.27
CA LEU A 76 -21.33 -9.17 21.96
C LEU A 76 -21.89 -8.93 23.36
N GLN A 77 -21.14 -9.31 24.39
CA GLN A 77 -21.54 -9.08 25.78
C GLN A 77 -21.01 -7.74 26.24
N PHE A 78 -21.90 -6.75 26.33
CA PHE A 78 -21.56 -5.45 26.89
C PHE A 78 -21.98 -5.35 28.36
N PRO A 79 -21.20 -4.63 29.19
CA PRO A 79 -21.63 -4.31 30.55
C PRO A 79 -22.93 -3.53 30.57
N VAL A 80 -23.70 -3.72 31.65
CA VAL A 80 -25.03 -3.10 31.85
C VAL A 80 -24.99 -1.57 31.76
N MET A 81 -23.84 -0.93 32.01
CA MET A 81 -23.66 0.52 31.93
C MET A 81 -23.91 1.09 30.52
N PHE A 82 -23.75 0.29 29.46
CA PHE A 82 -24.01 0.72 28.07
C PHE A 82 -25.46 0.49 27.63
N GLY A 83 -26.31 -0.03 28.52
CA GLY A 83 -27.70 -0.35 28.23
C GLY A 83 -27.87 -1.54 27.29
N SER A 84 -29.08 -1.70 26.76
CA SER A 84 -29.35 -2.64 25.68
C SER A 84 -28.73 -2.14 24.38
N TYR A 85 -28.13 -3.03 23.60
CA TYR A 85 -27.58 -2.72 22.30
C TYR A 85 -28.34 -3.44 21.19
N GLU A 86 -28.31 -2.86 19.99
CA GLU A 86 -28.84 -3.46 18.77
C GLU A 86 -27.84 -3.31 17.62
N LEU A 87 -27.43 -4.43 17.01
CA LEU A 87 -26.55 -4.41 15.85
C LEU A 87 -27.33 -4.13 14.56
N LEU A 88 -27.39 -2.85 14.17
CA LEU A 88 -28.07 -2.40 12.94
C LEU A 88 -27.52 -3.02 11.63
N GLY A 89 -26.31 -3.57 11.66
CA GLY A 89 -25.69 -4.23 10.52
C GLY A 89 -24.17 -4.20 10.56
N TRP A 90 -23.56 -5.09 9.77
CA TRP A 90 -22.12 -5.18 9.57
C TRP A 90 -21.80 -5.32 8.08
N ARG A 91 -20.63 -4.83 7.69
CA ARG A 91 -20.11 -4.94 6.32
C ARG A 91 -18.60 -5.10 6.37
N VAL A 92 -18.07 -5.98 5.52
CA VAL A 92 -16.63 -6.09 5.30
C VAL A 92 -16.26 -5.19 4.14
N GLU A 93 -15.41 -4.19 4.40
CA GLU A 93 -14.83 -3.36 3.35
C GLU A 93 -13.52 -3.99 2.86
N PRO A 94 -13.40 -4.31 1.56
CA PRO A 94 -12.14 -4.80 1.02
C PRO A 94 -11.12 -3.67 1.11
N LYS A 95 -9.94 -3.96 1.67
CA LYS A 95 -8.81 -3.02 1.64
C LYS A 95 -8.56 -2.63 0.18
N GLU A 96 -8.74 -1.35 -0.14
CA GLU A 96 -8.44 -0.86 -1.48
C GLU A 96 -7.02 -1.32 -1.84
N LYS A 97 -6.85 -1.85 -3.05
CA LYS A 97 -5.56 -2.34 -3.60
C LYS A 97 -4.56 -1.20 -3.85
N ARG A 98 -4.47 -0.23 -2.93
CA ARG A 98 -3.60 0.94 -2.98
C ARG A 98 -2.13 0.54 -3.02
N SER A 99 -1.75 -0.54 -2.34
CA SER A 99 -0.38 -1.06 -2.37
C SER A 99 0.03 -1.56 -3.76
N TRP A 100 -0.86 -2.20 -4.52
CA TRP A 100 -0.54 -2.67 -5.86
C TRP A 100 -0.36 -1.53 -6.86
N ARG A 101 -1.22 -0.50 -6.77
CA ARG A 101 -1.08 0.71 -7.60
C ARG A 101 0.24 1.42 -7.32
N GLN A 102 0.57 1.68 -6.05
CA GLN A 102 1.85 2.32 -5.68
C GLN A 102 3.08 1.49 -6.07
N ARG A 103 3.04 0.17 -5.85
CA ARG A 103 4.14 -0.73 -6.25
C ARG A 103 4.35 -0.72 -7.76
N SER A 104 3.27 -0.68 -8.54
CA SER A 104 3.34 -0.60 -10.00
C SER A 104 3.98 0.70 -10.48
N TYR A 105 3.68 1.84 -9.84
CA TYR A 105 4.32 3.12 -10.18
C TYR A 105 5.83 3.11 -9.92
N VAL A 106 6.27 2.58 -8.78
CA VAL A 106 7.71 2.47 -8.47
C VAL A 106 8.41 1.57 -9.49
N VAL A 107 7.82 0.42 -9.82
CA VAL A 107 8.38 -0.51 -10.83
C VAL A 107 8.46 0.16 -12.21
N ALA A 108 7.41 0.86 -12.63
CA ALA A 108 7.40 1.58 -13.91
C ALA A 108 8.48 2.67 -13.98
N LEU A 109 8.66 3.44 -12.90
CA LEU A 109 9.73 4.44 -12.81
C LEU A 109 11.13 3.81 -12.85
N SER A 110 11.32 2.67 -12.18
CA SER A 110 12.59 1.94 -12.24
C SER A 110 12.91 1.45 -13.64
N ILE A 111 11.93 0.87 -14.35
CA ILE A 111 12.11 0.41 -15.75
C ILE A 111 12.45 1.59 -16.66
N LEU A 112 11.73 2.71 -16.52
CA LEU A 112 12.00 3.92 -17.30
C LEU A 112 13.41 4.45 -17.04
N GLY A 113 13.85 4.47 -15.79
CA GLY A 113 15.21 4.88 -15.41
C GLY A 113 16.29 3.99 -16.05
N ILE A 114 16.12 2.67 -15.99
CA ILE A 114 17.06 1.72 -16.61
C ILE A 114 17.12 1.92 -18.14
N LEU A 115 15.97 2.13 -18.79
CA LEU A 115 15.90 2.35 -20.23
C LEU A 115 16.65 3.63 -20.65
N VAL A 116 16.45 4.72 -19.91
CA VAL A 116 17.14 6.00 -20.19
C VAL A 116 18.65 5.85 -20.02
N ILE A 117 19.11 5.16 -18.98
CA ILE A 117 20.53 4.90 -18.77
C ILE A 117 21.11 4.05 -19.91
N ALA A 118 20.43 2.96 -20.28
CA ALA A 118 20.87 2.08 -21.35
C ALA A 118 20.99 2.81 -22.70
N LEU A 119 19.97 3.58 -23.07
CA LEU A 119 19.98 4.38 -24.30
C LEU A 119 21.10 5.44 -24.28
N SER A 120 21.36 6.05 -23.12
CA SER A 120 22.43 7.04 -22.98
C SER A 120 23.80 6.42 -23.22
N VAL A 121 24.08 5.26 -22.61
CA VAL A 121 25.34 4.52 -22.79
C VAL A 121 25.54 4.11 -24.25
N VAL A 122 24.50 3.57 -24.89
CA VAL A 122 24.55 3.17 -26.30
C VAL A 122 24.76 4.38 -27.22
N GLY A 123 24.06 5.49 -26.97
CA GLY A 123 24.21 6.72 -27.76
C GLY A 123 25.61 7.31 -27.67
N LEU A 124 26.14 7.42 -26.45
CA LEU A 124 27.52 7.89 -26.20
C LEU A 124 28.55 6.98 -26.90
N TRP A 125 28.40 5.66 -26.80
CA TRP A 125 29.29 4.71 -27.45
C TRP A 125 29.22 4.80 -28.97
N PHE A 126 28.01 4.93 -29.54
CA PHE A 126 27.81 5.05 -30.98
C PHE A 126 28.44 6.33 -31.55
N LEU A 127 28.26 7.47 -30.87
CA LEU A 127 28.89 8.74 -31.26
C LEU A 127 30.42 8.66 -31.19
N TRP A 128 30.96 8.01 -30.16
CA TRP A 128 32.41 7.84 -30.01
C TRP A 128 32.99 6.93 -31.11
N ARG A 129 32.30 5.83 -31.42
CA ARG A 129 32.64 4.92 -32.54
C ARG A 129 32.58 5.63 -33.89
N HIS A 130 31.56 6.47 -34.12
CA HIS A 130 31.43 7.22 -35.36
C HIS A 130 32.55 8.23 -35.53
N ARG A 131 32.90 8.95 -34.45
CA ARG A 131 34.06 9.87 -34.47
C ARG A 131 35.36 9.17 -34.81
N GLN A 132 35.61 7.98 -34.26
CA GLN A 132 36.79 7.19 -34.60
C GLN A 132 36.82 6.77 -36.08
N ARG A 133 35.66 6.50 -36.70
CA ARG A 133 35.58 6.17 -38.14
C ARG A 133 35.78 7.36 -39.07
N THR A 134 35.37 8.56 -38.66
CA THR A 134 35.58 9.79 -39.45
C THR A 134 37.03 10.29 -39.38
N VAL A 135 37.81 9.86 -38.40
CA VAL A 135 39.26 10.11 -38.33
C VAL A 135 39.99 8.95 -39.02
N ASN A 136 39.66 8.69 -40.28
CA ASN A 136 40.55 7.92 -41.14
C ASN A 136 41.63 8.91 -41.62
N PRO A 137 42.91 8.73 -41.24
CA PRO A 137 43.96 9.64 -41.68
C PRO A 137 44.04 9.57 -43.19
N TYR A 138 43.75 10.70 -43.85
CA TYR A 138 43.92 10.86 -45.28
C TYR A 138 45.40 10.59 -45.58
N LYS A 139 45.69 9.52 -46.33
CA LYS A 139 47.07 9.21 -46.73
C LYS A 139 47.51 10.32 -47.70
N PRO A 140 48.48 11.17 -47.36
CA PRO A 140 48.90 12.23 -48.26
C PRO A 140 49.52 11.60 -49.51
N VAL A 141 49.18 12.13 -50.69
CA VAL A 141 49.64 11.62 -52.00
C VAL A 141 51.17 11.66 -52.17
N ASN A 142 51.89 12.35 -51.26
CA ASN A 142 53.35 12.40 -51.20
C ASN A 142 53.97 11.54 -50.09
N ALA A 143 53.25 10.56 -49.53
CA ALA A 143 53.88 9.60 -48.64
C ALA A 143 54.92 8.81 -49.45
N ALA A 144 56.21 9.05 -49.17
CA ALA A 144 57.33 8.36 -49.78
C ALA A 144 57.06 6.85 -49.73
N VAL A 145 56.80 6.27 -50.90
CA VAL A 145 56.77 4.83 -51.10
C VAL A 145 58.17 4.34 -50.72
N PRO A 146 58.34 3.38 -49.80
CA PRO A 146 59.63 2.72 -49.66
C PRO A 146 59.86 2.03 -51.00
N GLU A 147 60.82 2.52 -51.79
CA GLU A 147 61.18 1.93 -53.06
C GLU A 147 61.52 0.46 -52.80
N GLN A 148 60.63 -0.40 -53.27
CA GLN A 148 60.83 -1.84 -53.25
C GLN A 148 61.86 -2.12 -54.33
N GLU A 149 63.09 -2.37 -53.89
CA GLU A 149 64.24 -2.59 -54.78
C GLU A 149 63.88 -3.57 -55.89
N LEU A 150 64.02 -3.09 -57.13
CA LEU A 150 63.98 -3.92 -58.34
C LEU A 150 65.11 -4.94 -58.26
N GLN A 151 64.76 -6.19 -57.98
CA GLN A 151 65.65 -7.34 -58.11
C GLN A 151 66.07 -7.47 -59.59
N PRO A 152 67.37 -7.44 -59.94
CA PRO A 152 67.80 -7.70 -61.31
C PRO A 152 67.73 -9.21 -61.60
N LEU A 153 67.38 -9.50 -62.86
CA LEU A 153 67.27 -10.83 -63.48
C LEU A 153 68.62 -11.57 -63.54
#